data_AF-A0A2E1YSY1-F1
#
_entry.id   AF-A0A2E1YSY1-F1
#
_cell.length_a   1.000
_cell.length_b   1.000
_cell.length_c   1.000
_cell.angle_alpha   90.00
_cell.angle_beta   90.00
_cell.angle_gamma   90.00
#
_symmetry.space_group_name_H-M   'P 1'
#
loop_
_entity.id
_entity.type
_entity.pdbx_description
1 polymer ?
#
loop_
_entity_poly.entity_id
_entity_poly.type
_entity_poly.pdbx_seq_one_letter_code
_entity_poly.pdbx_strand_id
1 'polypeptide(L)'
;MKIIFLTFFIYCIVVHNLFASQLMQCKTEKQSGLNFIGKDHKQILGFLGLDNFSIKLSRTRDKIIQNQIYLDDLNTSPSKLKNVHFLEILILKSNGYPQVFHCSWRFNLNLNKINENPFECIEQKNKKDLFSLDFFGNFSLSSRFDALNMKEKYKKNSTLHSIFGKCEIKKEE
;
A
#
# COMPACT_ATOMS: atom_id res chain seq x y z
N MET A 1 13.49 12.88 -38.87
CA MET A 1 13.27 13.47 -37.52
C MET A 1 11.84 13.34 -37.02
N LYS A 2 10.80 13.72 -37.78
CA LYS A 2 9.38 13.66 -37.31
C LYS A 2 8.88 12.25 -36.95
N ILE A 3 9.29 11.21 -37.69
CA ILE A 3 8.86 9.81 -37.43
C ILE A 3 9.47 9.26 -36.13
N ILE A 4 10.74 9.57 -35.84
CA ILE A 4 11.43 9.14 -34.61
C ILE A 4 10.81 9.81 -33.38
N PHE A 5 10.39 11.08 -33.51
CA PHE A 5 9.70 11.79 -32.44
C PHE A 5 8.32 11.19 -32.15
N LEU A 6 7.59 10.77 -33.20
CA LEU A 6 6.28 10.12 -33.07
C LEU A 6 6.39 8.73 -32.42
N THR A 7 7.38 7.91 -32.82
CA THR A 7 7.59 6.59 -32.21
C THR A 7 8.06 6.69 -30.76
N PHE A 8 8.89 7.68 -30.42
CA PHE A 8 9.28 7.94 -29.03
C PHE A 8 8.08 8.40 -28.18
N PHE A 9 7.21 9.24 -28.73
CA PHE A 9 6.01 9.71 -28.04
C PHE A 9 5.00 8.58 -27.78
N ILE A 10 4.78 7.71 -28.77
CA ILE A 10 3.93 6.52 -28.63
C ILE A 10 4.55 5.55 -27.62
N TYR A 11 5.87 5.34 -27.65
CA TYR A 11 6.57 4.51 -26.68
C TYR A 11 6.42 5.07 -25.26
N CYS A 12 6.60 6.38 -25.06
CA CYS A 12 6.40 7.02 -23.76
C CYS A 12 4.95 6.86 -23.25
N ILE A 13 3.93 7.06 -24.10
CA ILE A 13 2.53 6.86 -23.73
C ILE A 13 2.25 5.39 -23.37
N VAL A 14 2.75 4.44 -24.16
CA VAL A 14 2.57 3.00 -23.91
C VAL A 14 3.28 2.57 -22.63
N VAL A 15 4.51 3.04 -22.39
CA VAL A 15 5.26 2.77 -21.15
C VAL A 15 4.56 3.40 -19.95
N HIS A 16 4.01 4.61 -20.06
CA HIS A 16 3.27 5.25 -18.97
C HIS A 16 2.01 4.47 -18.59
N ASN A 17 1.27 3.95 -19.59
CA ASN A 17 0.11 3.07 -19.36
C ASN A 17 0.48 1.67 -18.83
N LEU A 18 1.67 1.17 -19.17
CA LEU A 18 2.19 -0.11 -18.66
C LEU A 18 2.53 -0.05 -17.18
N PHE A 19 2.85 1.12 -16.64
CA PHE A 19 3.05 1.35 -15.21
C PHE A 19 1.94 2.24 -14.65
N ALA A 20 0.68 1.81 -14.81
CA ALA A 20 -0.48 2.40 -14.15
C ALA A 20 -0.32 2.30 -12.62
N SER A 21 0.38 3.27 -12.04
CA SER A 21 0.48 3.44 -10.61
C SER A 21 -0.64 4.32 -10.12
N GLN A 22 -1.43 3.81 -9.17
CA GLN A 22 -2.54 4.57 -8.59
C GLN A 22 -2.05 5.33 -7.37
N LEU A 23 -2.18 6.66 -7.39
CA LEU A 23 -1.88 7.51 -6.24
C LEU A 23 -3.17 7.77 -5.46
N MET A 24 -3.13 7.56 -4.15
CA MET A 24 -4.25 7.86 -3.26
C MET A 24 -3.76 8.78 -2.13
N GLN A 25 -4.63 9.69 -1.69
CA GLN A 25 -4.41 10.53 -0.52
C GLN A 25 -5.11 9.90 0.67
N CYS A 26 -4.38 9.70 1.76
CA CYS A 26 -4.85 9.03 2.95
C CYS A 26 -4.84 9.98 4.14
N LYS A 27 -5.88 9.88 4.96
CA LYS A 27 -6.02 10.61 6.21
C LYS A 27 -6.31 9.66 7.35
N THR A 28 -5.55 9.79 8.43
CA THR A 28 -5.82 9.06 9.67
C THR A 28 -7.02 9.67 10.39
N GLU A 29 -7.96 8.83 10.80
CA GLU A 29 -9.17 9.24 11.51
C GLU A 29 -9.19 8.74 12.95
N LYS A 30 -8.63 7.54 13.18
CA LYS A 30 -8.61 6.87 14.49
C LYS A 30 -7.26 6.22 14.72
N GLN A 31 -6.94 6.02 15.99
CA GLN A 31 -5.74 5.30 16.42
C GLN A 31 -6.08 4.39 17.59
N SER A 32 -5.28 3.35 17.76
CA SER A 32 -5.26 2.49 18.92
C SER A 32 -3.82 2.24 19.36
N GLY A 33 -3.59 2.18 20.67
CA GLY A 33 -2.29 1.88 21.25
C GLY A 33 -1.28 3.03 21.29
N LEU A 34 -1.54 4.18 20.65
CA LEU A 34 -0.65 5.36 20.79
C LEU A 34 -0.69 5.94 22.21
N ASN A 35 -1.78 5.70 22.96
CA ASN A 35 -1.94 6.13 24.36
C ASN A 35 -0.80 5.62 25.26
N PHE A 36 -0.21 4.48 24.93
CA PHE A 36 0.91 3.88 25.65
C PHE A 36 2.26 4.56 25.33
N ILE A 37 2.33 5.31 24.24
CA ILE A 37 3.53 6.04 23.79
C ILE A 37 3.51 7.48 24.32
N GLY A 38 2.32 8.08 24.42
CA GLY A 38 2.13 9.42 24.96
C GLY A 38 0.67 9.88 24.83
N LYS A 39 0.31 10.98 25.50
CA LYS A 39 -1.07 11.51 25.48
C LYS A 39 -1.36 12.38 24.25
N ASP A 40 -0.33 12.91 23.58
CA ASP A 40 -0.49 13.78 22.41
C ASP A 40 -0.37 13.00 21.10
N HIS A 41 -1.44 12.28 20.77
CA HIS A 41 -1.48 11.43 19.57
C HIS A 41 -1.32 12.25 18.28
N LYS A 42 -1.79 13.51 18.24
CA LYS A 42 -1.66 14.35 17.05
C LYS A 42 -0.19 14.67 16.77
N GLN A 43 0.58 15.02 17.81
CA GLN A 43 2.02 15.23 17.66
C GLN A 43 2.74 13.96 17.22
N ILE A 44 2.38 12.79 17.78
CA ILE A 44 2.99 11.51 17.38
C ILE A 44 2.70 11.21 15.90
N LEU A 45 1.46 11.38 15.45
CA LEU A 45 1.09 11.18 14.04
C LEU A 45 1.78 12.17 13.11
N GLY A 46 1.93 13.43 13.53
CA GLY A 46 2.69 14.45 12.81
C GLY A 46 4.16 14.09 12.67
N PHE A 47 4.80 13.66 13.76
CA PHE A 47 6.20 13.19 13.76
C PHE A 47 6.40 11.97 12.84
N LEU A 48 5.47 11.00 12.92
CA LEU A 48 5.51 9.82 12.06
C LEU A 48 5.17 10.14 10.60
N GLY A 49 4.64 11.32 10.29
CA GLY A 49 4.20 11.69 8.95
C GLY A 49 3.01 10.85 8.45
N LEU A 50 2.15 10.43 9.37
CA LEU A 50 1.01 9.51 9.12
C LEU A 50 -0.35 10.16 9.39
N ASP A 51 -0.41 11.44 9.73
CA ASP A 51 -1.69 12.16 9.85
C ASP A 51 -2.38 12.32 8.49
N ASN A 52 -1.64 12.90 7.52
CA ASN A 52 -2.00 12.96 6.12
C ASN A 52 -0.81 12.47 5.30
N PHE A 53 -1.01 11.47 4.45
CA PHE A 53 0.06 10.84 3.66
C PHE A 53 -0.50 10.34 2.33
N SER A 54 0.37 10.02 1.39
CA SER A 54 -0.07 9.41 0.12
C SER A 54 0.36 7.96 0.05
N ILE A 55 -0.41 7.13 -0.67
CA ILE A 55 0.02 5.78 -1.04
C ILE A 55 0.06 5.67 -2.56
N LYS A 56 1.07 4.95 -3.05
CA LYS A 56 1.22 4.62 -4.47
C LYS A 56 1.12 3.10 -4.62
N LEU A 57 0.11 2.64 -5.36
CA LEU A 57 -0.07 1.25 -5.74
C LEU A 57 0.72 0.99 -7.03
N SER A 58 1.50 -0.10 -7.11
CA SER A 58 2.25 -0.43 -8.34
C SER A 58 1.35 -0.88 -9.50
N ARG A 59 0.11 -1.30 -9.21
CA ARG A 59 -0.93 -1.68 -10.17
C ARG A 59 -2.31 -1.29 -9.64
N THR A 60 -3.24 -0.94 -10.53
CA THR A 60 -4.65 -0.74 -10.19
C THR A 60 -5.36 -2.08 -9.95
N ARG A 61 -6.47 -2.07 -9.21
CA ARG A 61 -7.34 -3.24 -9.03
C ARG A 61 -7.84 -3.80 -10.37
N ASP A 62 -8.30 -2.92 -11.26
CA ASP A 62 -8.80 -3.31 -12.58
C ASP A 62 -7.75 -4.05 -13.39
N LYS A 63 -6.49 -3.61 -13.34
CA LYS A 63 -5.39 -4.27 -14.06
C LYS A 63 -5.08 -5.65 -13.49
N ILE A 64 -5.22 -5.84 -12.17
CA ILE A 64 -5.08 -7.16 -11.54
C ILE A 64 -6.23 -8.07 -12.00
N ILE A 65 -7.47 -7.58 -12.03
CA ILE A 65 -8.64 -8.33 -12.51
C ILE A 65 -8.44 -8.77 -13.95
N GLN A 66 -8.09 -7.86 -14.85
CA GLN A 66 -7.87 -8.16 -16.27
C GLN A 66 -6.78 -9.21 -16.47
N ASN A 67 -5.70 -9.13 -15.70
CA ASN A 67 -4.64 -10.13 -15.76
C ASN A 67 -5.11 -11.50 -15.25
N GLN A 68 -5.96 -11.54 -14.23
CA GLN A 68 -6.51 -12.80 -13.72
C GLN A 68 -7.46 -13.44 -14.73
N ILE A 69 -8.37 -12.68 -15.35
CA ILE A 69 -9.27 -13.16 -16.41
C ILE A 69 -8.46 -13.79 -17.55
N TYR A 70 -7.44 -13.08 -18.03
CA TYR A 70 -6.56 -13.57 -19.10
C TYR A 70 -5.87 -14.90 -18.74
N LEU A 71 -5.44 -15.08 -17.48
CA LEU A 71 -4.77 -16.30 -17.05
C LEU A 71 -5.74 -17.48 -16.84
N ASP A 72 -6.96 -17.20 -16.41
CA ASP A 72 -8.03 -18.18 -16.28
C ASP A 72 -8.46 -18.70 -17.66
N ASP A 73 -8.58 -17.80 -18.65
CA ASP A 73 -8.87 -18.16 -20.06
C ASP A 73 -7.79 -19.07 -20.68
N LEU A 74 -6.54 -18.94 -20.22
CA LEU A 74 -5.43 -19.81 -20.64
C LEU A 74 -5.47 -21.21 -19.99
N ASN A 75 -6.49 -21.55 -19.18
CA ASN A 75 -6.63 -22.81 -18.45
C ASN A 75 -5.35 -23.19 -17.66
N THR A 76 -4.69 -22.19 -17.07
CA THR A 76 -3.46 -22.43 -16.30
C THR A 76 -3.78 -23.01 -14.92
N SER A 77 -2.99 -23.98 -14.45
CA SER A 77 -3.26 -24.61 -13.15
C SER A 77 -3.11 -23.59 -12.01
N PRO A 78 -3.98 -23.59 -10.98
CA PRO A 78 -3.91 -22.63 -9.87
C PRO A 78 -2.56 -22.57 -9.15
N SER A 79 -1.83 -23.70 -9.11
CA SER A 79 -0.46 -23.80 -8.58
C SER A 79 0.59 -23.00 -9.35
N LYS A 80 0.30 -22.59 -10.60
CA LYS A 80 1.17 -21.74 -11.45
C LYS A 80 0.86 -20.24 -11.30
N LEU A 81 -0.24 -19.86 -10.64
CA LEU A 81 -0.66 -18.47 -10.44
C LEU A 81 0.02 -17.76 -9.24
N LYS A 82 1.16 -18.28 -8.75
CA LYS A 82 1.78 -17.87 -7.47
C LYS A 82 2.10 -16.37 -7.33
N ASN A 83 2.13 -15.59 -8.42
CA ASN A 83 2.60 -14.20 -8.42
C ASN A 83 1.58 -13.18 -8.99
N VAL A 84 0.33 -13.56 -9.26
CA VAL A 84 -0.64 -12.65 -9.93
C VAL A 84 -1.22 -11.63 -8.96
N HIS A 85 -1.34 -12.00 -7.69
CA HIS A 85 -2.01 -11.20 -6.64
C HIS A 85 -1.08 -10.25 -5.90
N PHE A 86 0.16 -10.13 -6.37
CA PHE A 86 1.16 -9.33 -5.69
C PHE A 86 1.08 -7.87 -6.11
N LEU A 87 0.89 -6.99 -5.11
CA LEU A 87 0.88 -5.55 -5.29
C LEU A 87 1.94 -4.94 -4.37
N GLU A 88 2.73 -4.01 -4.89
CA GLU A 88 3.58 -3.20 -4.03
C GLU A 88 2.84 -1.92 -3.67
N ILE A 89 2.83 -1.60 -2.37
CA ILE A 89 2.31 -0.33 -1.87
C ILE A 89 3.47 0.47 -1.28
N LEU A 90 3.66 1.67 -1.82
CA LEU A 90 4.60 2.64 -1.30
C LEU A 90 3.82 3.69 -0.50
N ILE A 91 4.02 3.73 0.81
CA ILE A 91 3.54 4.81 1.67
C ILE A 91 4.53 5.98 1.59
N LEU A 92 4.06 7.11 1.07
CA LEU A 92 4.76 8.38 0.99
C LEU A 92 4.36 9.24 2.19
N LYS A 93 5.18 9.17 3.23
CA LYS A 93 4.98 9.93 4.47
C LYS A 93 5.30 11.40 4.27
N SER A 94 4.59 12.27 4.99
CA SER A 94 4.85 13.72 4.93
C SER A 94 6.20 14.13 5.54
N ASN A 95 6.81 13.28 6.38
CA ASN A 95 8.15 13.51 6.92
C ASN A 95 9.30 13.10 5.96
N GLY A 96 8.98 12.67 4.74
CA GLY A 96 9.97 12.36 3.70
C GLY A 96 10.57 10.95 3.75
N TYR A 97 10.16 10.10 4.71
CA TYR A 97 10.66 8.72 4.83
C TYR A 97 9.63 7.71 4.29
N PRO A 98 9.77 7.21 3.06
CA PRO A 98 8.81 6.26 2.51
C PRO A 98 8.87 4.89 3.17
N GLN A 99 7.75 4.15 3.15
CA GLN A 99 7.70 2.74 3.53
C GLN A 99 7.17 1.88 2.38
N VAL A 100 7.80 0.73 2.15
CA VAL A 100 7.45 -0.20 1.08
C VAL A 100 6.83 -1.46 1.67
N PHE A 101 5.61 -1.76 1.22
CA PHE A 101 4.86 -2.94 1.59
C PHE A 101 4.65 -3.86 0.41
N HIS A 102 4.70 -5.15 0.68
CA HIS A 102 4.45 -6.22 -0.27
C HIS A 102 3.11 -6.84 0.07
N CYS A 103 2.14 -6.62 -0.79
CA CYS A 103 0.77 -7.02 -0.60
C CYS A 103 0.49 -8.33 -1.29
N SER A 104 -0.27 -9.15 -0.59
CA SER A 104 -0.94 -10.30 -1.16
C SER A 104 -2.40 -10.26 -0.76
N TRP A 105 -3.21 -11.05 -1.42
CA TRP A 105 -4.57 -11.27 -0.98
C TRP A 105 -4.54 -12.35 0.09
N ARG A 106 -5.32 -12.16 1.15
CA ARG A 106 -5.37 -13.12 2.26
C ARG A 106 -5.85 -14.52 1.84
N PHE A 107 -6.54 -14.61 0.69
CA PHE A 107 -7.13 -15.85 0.19
C PHE A 107 -6.83 -16.05 -1.30
N ASN A 108 -6.83 -17.32 -1.73
CA ASN A 108 -6.79 -17.68 -3.14
C ASN A 108 -8.04 -17.08 -3.81
N LEU A 109 -7.83 -16.15 -4.73
CA LEU A 109 -8.89 -15.31 -5.24
C LEU A 109 -9.69 -16.03 -6.33
N ASN A 110 -10.97 -16.29 -6.06
CA ASN A 110 -11.93 -16.42 -7.14
C ASN A 110 -12.23 -15.00 -7.67
N LEU A 111 -12.21 -14.80 -8.99
CA LEU A 111 -12.49 -13.52 -9.67
C LEU A 111 -13.66 -12.74 -9.05
N ASN A 112 -14.73 -13.46 -8.72
CA ASN A 112 -15.98 -12.92 -8.20
C ASN A 112 -15.83 -12.21 -6.84
N LYS A 113 -14.76 -12.50 -6.10
CA LYS A 113 -14.49 -11.97 -4.75
C LYS A 113 -13.37 -10.93 -4.73
N ILE A 114 -12.85 -10.54 -5.90
CA ILE A 114 -11.78 -9.53 -5.97
C ILE A 114 -12.29 -8.18 -5.45
N ASN A 115 -13.50 -7.76 -5.80
CA ASN A 115 -14.02 -6.48 -5.29
C ASN A 115 -14.45 -6.52 -3.80
N GLU A 116 -14.36 -7.66 -3.13
CA GLU A 116 -14.82 -7.85 -1.75
C GLU A 116 -13.68 -7.96 -0.74
N ASN A 117 -12.49 -8.44 -1.14
CA ASN A 117 -11.41 -8.69 -0.20
C ASN A 117 -10.43 -7.50 -0.08
N PRO A 118 -9.97 -7.18 1.14
CA PRO A 118 -8.93 -6.18 1.35
C PRO A 118 -7.56 -6.69 0.87
N PHE A 119 -6.71 -5.74 0.46
CA PHE A 119 -5.28 -6.01 0.35
C PHE A 119 -4.71 -6.15 1.76
N GLU A 120 -3.94 -7.21 2.00
CA GLU A 120 -3.14 -7.34 3.21
C GLU A 120 -1.65 -7.33 2.84
N CYS A 121 -0.94 -6.39 3.42
CA CYS A 121 0.41 -6.05 3.04
C CYS A 121 1.35 -6.13 4.22
N ILE A 122 2.50 -6.73 4.00
CA ILE A 122 3.53 -6.87 5.01
C ILE A 122 4.74 -6.05 4.55
N GLU A 123 5.34 -5.29 5.48
CA GLU A 123 6.55 -4.52 5.17
C GLU A 123 7.69 -5.46 4.76
N GLN A 124 8.47 -5.07 3.75
CA GLN A 124 9.69 -5.79 3.43
C GLN A 124 10.74 -5.57 4.53
N LYS A 125 11.46 -6.64 4.92
CA LYS A 125 12.53 -6.74 5.96
C LYS A 125 12.04 -7.36 7.28
N ASN A 126 12.90 -7.38 8.31
CA ASN A 126 12.65 -7.98 9.63
C ASN A 126 11.54 -7.27 10.46
N LYS A 127 10.92 -6.22 9.91
CA LYS A 127 9.81 -5.52 10.53
C LYS A 127 8.50 -6.17 10.11
N LYS A 128 7.64 -6.42 11.09
CA LYS A 128 6.32 -7.06 10.90
C LYS A 128 5.20 -6.04 10.90
N ASP A 129 5.43 -4.90 10.24
CA ASP A 129 4.38 -3.90 10.05
C ASP A 129 3.36 -4.46 9.06
N LEU A 130 2.08 -4.27 9.36
CA LEU A 130 0.95 -4.75 8.57
C LEU A 130 0.15 -3.55 8.09
N PHE A 131 0.01 -3.42 6.77
CA PHE A 131 -0.89 -2.46 6.14
C PHE A 131 -2.06 -3.22 5.50
N SER A 132 -3.27 -2.71 5.63
CA SER A 132 -4.43 -3.26 4.94
C SER A 132 -5.24 -2.16 4.30
N LEU A 133 -5.79 -2.42 3.11
CA LEU A 133 -6.57 -1.46 2.34
C LEU A 133 -7.75 -2.15 1.65
N ASP A 134 -8.96 -1.76 2.02
CA ASP A 134 -10.19 -2.33 1.47
C ASP A 134 -10.63 -1.65 0.16
N PHE A 135 -11.71 -2.17 -0.44
CA PHE A 135 -12.26 -1.66 -1.69
C PHE A 135 -12.68 -0.18 -1.60
N PHE A 136 -13.27 0.22 -0.48
CA PHE A 136 -13.79 1.55 -0.22
C PHE A 136 -12.71 2.57 0.20
N GLY A 137 -11.45 2.12 0.26
CA GLY A 137 -10.31 2.94 0.63
C GLY A 137 -10.10 3.03 2.14
N ASN A 138 -10.83 2.28 2.97
CA ASN A 138 -10.52 2.21 4.38
C ASN A 138 -9.19 1.48 4.56
N PHE A 139 -8.30 2.05 5.37
CA PHE A 139 -7.01 1.45 5.65
C PHE A 139 -6.82 1.19 7.15
N SER A 140 -5.97 0.20 7.44
CA SER A 140 -5.38 0.00 8.75
C SER A 140 -3.88 -0.20 8.62
N LEU A 141 -3.09 0.55 9.39
CA LEU A 141 -1.65 0.32 9.52
C LEU A 141 -1.35 -0.05 10.97
N SER A 142 -0.88 -1.27 11.19
CA SER A 142 -0.36 -1.75 12.46
C SER A 142 1.16 -1.79 12.39
N SER A 143 1.81 -1.09 13.31
CA SER A 143 3.27 -1.02 13.35
C SER A 143 3.76 -0.95 14.79
N ARG A 144 5.08 -1.11 14.94
CA ARG A 144 5.76 -0.97 16.21
C ARG A 144 6.40 0.40 16.31
N PHE A 145 6.18 1.08 17.42
CA PHE A 145 6.90 2.32 17.69
C PHE A 145 8.31 1.97 18.15
N ASP A 146 9.28 2.17 17.25
CA ASP A 146 10.70 2.16 17.59
C ASP A 146 11.13 3.60 17.86
N ALA A 147 11.15 3.97 19.13
CA ALA A 147 11.76 5.22 19.56
C ALA A 147 13.29 5.08 19.38
N LEU A 148 13.80 5.50 18.22
CA LEU A 148 15.23 5.43 17.84
C LEU A 148 16.19 6.03 18.90
N ASN A 149 15.68 6.87 19.82
CA ASN A 149 16.45 7.56 20.86
C ASN A 149 16.09 7.18 22.32
N MET A 150 15.32 6.11 22.57
CA MET A 150 15.10 5.65 23.96
C MET A 150 16.24 4.73 24.45
N LYS A 151 16.62 4.88 25.73
CA LYS A 151 17.62 4.03 26.41
C LYS A 151 17.35 2.55 26.11
N GLU A 152 18.40 1.75 25.87
CA GLU A 152 18.32 0.33 25.45
C GLU A 152 17.35 -0.54 26.27
N LYS A 153 17.12 -0.20 27.55
CA LYS A 153 16.13 -0.85 28.42
C LYS A 153 14.69 -0.81 27.88
N TYR A 154 14.32 0.20 27.08
CA TYR A 154 12.98 0.36 26.49
C TYR A 154 12.86 -0.23 25.07
N LYS A 155 13.98 -0.54 24.39
CA LYS A 155 13.97 -1.19 23.06
C LYS A 155 13.31 -2.58 23.05
N LYS A 156 13.27 -3.28 24.20
CA LYS A 156 12.63 -4.60 24.31
C LYS A 156 11.10 -4.56 24.31
N ASN A 157 10.48 -3.41 24.60
CA ASN A 157 9.03 -3.24 24.67
C ASN A 157 8.55 -2.35 23.51
N SER A 158 8.73 -2.82 22.28
CA SER A 158 8.13 -2.16 21.12
C SER A 158 6.61 -2.11 21.30
N THR A 159 6.06 -0.92 21.51
CA THR A 159 4.62 -0.76 21.70
C THR A 159 3.93 -0.89 20.35
N LEU A 160 3.05 -1.88 20.24
CA LEU A 160 2.18 -2.04 19.08
C LEU A 160 1.15 -0.92 19.07
N HIS A 161 1.04 -0.25 17.94
CA HIS A 161 0.00 0.72 17.70
C HIS A 161 -0.64 0.44 16.34
N SER A 162 -1.83 1.00 16.16
CA SER A 162 -2.53 0.91 14.89
C SER A 162 -3.21 2.23 14.59
N ILE A 163 -3.19 2.61 13.32
CA ILE A 163 -3.92 3.76 12.81
C ILE A 163 -4.92 3.28 11.77
N PHE A 164 -6.05 3.98 11.73
CA PHE A 164 -7.18 3.67 10.86
C PHE A 164 -7.64 4.95 10.20
N GLY A 165 -8.05 4.86 8.96
CA GLY A 165 -8.57 6.00 8.24
C GLY A 165 -8.98 5.64 6.84
N LYS A 166 -8.98 6.65 5.96
CA LYS A 166 -9.48 6.51 4.59
C LYS A 166 -8.51 7.09 3.57
N CYS A 167 -8.41 6.40 2.44
CA CYS A 167 -7.65 6.79 1.27
C CYS A 167 -8.61 7.06 0.11
N GLU A 168 -8.41 8.18 -0.57
CA GLU A 168 -9.18 8.59 -1.73
C GLU A 168 -8.29 8.72 -2.96
N ILE A 169 -8.78 8.30 -4.12
CA ILE A 169 -8.04 8.40 -5.37
C ILE A 169 -7.81 9.87 -5.66
N LYS A 170 -6.55 10.27 -5.84
CA LYS A 170 -6.25 11.61 -6.29
C LYS A 170 -6.70 11.71 -7.75
N LYS A 171 -7.78 12.45 -8.02
CA LYS A 171 -8.09 12.87 -9.39
C LYS A 171 -7.00 13.84 -9.80
N GLU A 172 -6.33 13.58 -10.90
CA GLU A 172 -5.45 14.57 -11.52
C GLU A 172 -6.35 15.75 -11.93
N GLU A 173 -6.08 16.92 -11.36
CA GLU A 173 -6.66 18.20 -11.79
C GLU A 173 -5.91 18.73 -13.01
#